data_AF-A0A7X8L759-F1
#
_entry.id   AF-A0A7X8L759-F1
#
_cell.length_a   1.000
_cell.length_b   1.000
_cell.length_c   1.000
_cell.angle_alpha   90.00
_cell.angle_beta   90.00
_cell.angle_gamma   90.00
#
_symmetry.space_group_name_H-M   'P 1'
#
loop_
_entity.id
_entity.type
_entity.pdbx_description
1 polymer ?
#
loop_
_entity_poly.entity_id
_entity_poly.type
_entity_poly.pdbx_seq_one_letter_code
_entity_poly.pdbx_strand_id
1 'polypeptide(L)' 'MQQGQAMLTSKNLTILEDMLNYESLNYKKLDMYSQRCNDPQLKAVCNKAAQLHKQHFNLLFNYLNSHNKPAQQQ' A
#
# COMPACT_ATOMS: atom_id res chain seq x y z
N MET A 1 28.84 -8.70 -2.53
CA MET A 1 28.26 -7.35 -2.67
C MET A 1 27.23 -7.17 -1.56
N GLN A 2 27.66 -6.56 -0.46
CA GLN A 2 26.82 -6.33 0.72
C GLN A 2 25.98 -5.08 0.42
N GLN A 3 24.73 -5.25 0.01
CA GLN A 3 23.78 -4.13 -0.06
C GLN A 3 23.48 -3.73 1.38
N GLY A 4 24.16 -2.69 1.87
CA GLY A 4 23.84 -2.09 3.15
C GLY A 4 22.36 -1.70 3.17
N GLN A 5 21.62 -2.18 4.16
CA GLN A 5 20.25 -1.76 4.43
C GLN A 5 20.28 -0.26 4.72
N ALA A 6 20.08 0.57 3.69
CA ALA A 6 19.97 2.00 3.85
C ALA A 6 18.68 2.28 4.63
N MET A 7 18.83 2.82 5.85
CA MET A 7 17.68 3.31 6.61
C MET A 7 16.88 4.30 5.75
N LEU A 8 15.56 4.24 5.86
CA LEU A 8 14.69 5.17 5.17
C LEU A 8 14.97 6.60 5.63
N THR A 9 15.22 7.49 4.68
CA THR A 9 15.33 8.93 4.96
C THR A 9 13.95 9.51 5.27
N SER A 10 13.90 10.67 5.92
CA SER A 10 12.64 11.39 6.18
C SER A 10 11.81 11.60 4.90
N LYS A 11 12.47 11.94 3.79
CA LYS A 11 11.80 12.08 2.47
C LYS A 11 11.15 10.76 2.02
N ASN A 12 11.84 9.63 2.18
CA ASN A 12 11.30 8.33 1.81
C ASN A 12 10.12 7.94 2.71
N LEU A 13 10.17 8.27 4.01
CA LEU A 13 9.08 8.04 4.94
C LEU A 13 7.83 8.83 4.54
N THR A 14 7.95 10.13 4.24
CA THR A 14 6.82 10.94 3.78
C THR A 14 6.21 10.38 2.49
N ILE A 15 7.04 10.00 1.52
CA ILE A 15 6.55 9.39 0.26
C ILE A 15 5.78 8.09 0.54
N LEU A 16 6.29 7.23 1.44
CA LEU A 16 5.61 5.99 1.81
C LEU A 16 4.30 6.24 2.54
N GLU A 17 4.24 7.22 3.44
CA GLU A 17 3.01 7.63 4.12
C GLU A 17 1.95 8.12 3.12
N ASP A 18 2.34 8.96 2.17
CA ASP A 18 1.46 9.43 1.10
C ASP A 18 0.94 8.25 0.27
N MET A 19 1.82 7.35 -0.17
CA MET A 19 1.44 6.16 -0.93
C MET A 19 0.48 5.26 -0.15
N LEU A 20 0.74 5.02 1.13
CA LEU A 20 -0.16 4.25 2.01
C LEU A 20 -1.54 4.91 2.10
N ASN A 21 -1.60 6.24 2.23
CA ASN A 21 -2.87 6.97 2.24
C ASN A 21 -3.61 6.84 0.90
N TYR A 22 -2.92 6.96 -0.23
CA TYR A 22 -3.52 6.78 -1.55
C TYR A 22 -4.09 5.37 -1.75
N GLU A 23 -3.33 4.33 -1.41
CA GLU A 23 -3.78 2.94 -1.51
C GLU A 23 -5.03 2.68 -0.65
N SER A 24 -5.05 3.20 0.59
CA SER A 24 -6.21 3.10 1.50
C SER A 24 -7.46 3.81 0.96
N LEU A 25 -7.29 5.02 0.41
CA LEU A 25 -8.39 5.78 -0.19
C LEU A 25 -8.95 5.10 -1.44
N ASN A 26 -8.07 4.59 -2.30
CA ASN A 26 -8.48 3.90 -3.54
C ASN A 26 -9.20 2.60 -3.23
N TYR A 27 -8.71 1.80 -2.27
CA TYR A 27 -9.42 0.63 -1.76
C TYR A 27 -10.85 0.97 -1.35
N LYS A 28 -11.02 1.96 -0.46
CA LYS A 28 -12.35 2.36 0.04
C LYS A 28 -13.29 2.81 -1.08
N LYS A 29 -12.79 3.61 -2.04
CA LYS A 29 -13.60 4.07 -3.18
C LYS A 29 -14.08 2.91 -4.04
N LEU A 30 -13.18 2.01 -4.41
CA LEU A 30 -13.48 0.89 -5.30
C LEU A 30 -14.34 -0.18 -4.61
N ASP A 31 -14.12 -0.45 -3.34
CA ASP A 31 -14.97 -1.31 -2.53
C ASP A 31 -16.39 -0.73 -2.39
N MET A 32 -16.51 0.59 -2.20
CA MET A 32 -17.81 1.25 -2.19
C MET A 32 -18.50 1.18 -3.57
N TYR A 33 -17.75 1.36 -4.67
CA TYR A 33 -18.32 1.24 -6.01
C TYR A 33 -18.72 -0.18 -6.36
N SER A 34 -17.95 -1.20 -5.97
CA SER A 34 -18.33 -2.61 -6.21
C SER A 34 -19.65 -2.98 -5.51
N GLN A 35 -19.98 -2.32 -4.40
CA GLN A 35 -21.24 -2.49 -3.69
C GLN A 35 -22.41 -1.70 -4.31
N ARG A 36 -22.13 -0.57 -4.96
CA ARG A 36 -23.15 0.31 -5.56
C ARG A 36 -23.45 0.01 -7.03
N CYS A 37 -22.53 -0.62 -7.75
CA CYS A 37 -22.72 -0.99 -9.15
C CYS A 37 -23.66 -2.19 -9.29
N ASN A 38 -24.68 -2.04 -10.14
CA ASN A 38 -25.58 -3.14 -10.51
C ASN A 38 -25.03 -3.99 -11.67
N ASP A 39 -24.16 -3.41 -12.49
CA ASP A 39 -23.53 -4.13 -13.60
C ASP A 39 -22.50 -5.16 -13.05
N PRO A 40 -22.65 -6.46 -13.39
CA PRO A 40 -21.76 -7.51 -12.87
C PRO A 40 -20.30 -7.34 -13.29
N GLN A 41 -20.04 -6.83 -14.50
CA GLN A 41 -18.69 -6.65 -15.03
C GLN A 41 -18.00 -5.49 -14.32
N LEU A 42 -18.69 -4.36 -14.13
CA LEU A 42 -18.18 -3.23 -13.35
C LEU A 42 -17.91 -3.65 -11.90
N LYS A 43 -18.83 -4.39 -11.29
CA LYS A 43 -18.64 -4.93 -9.93
C LYS A 43 -17.39 -5.80 -9.83
N ALA A 44 -17.15 -6.68 -10.80
CA ALA A 44 -15.96 -7.53 -10.82
C ALA A 44 -14.67 -6.71 -10.96
N VAL A 45 -14.67 -5.70 -11.84
CA VAL A 45 -13.52 -4.80 -12.03
C VAL A 45 -13.23 -4.00 -10.77
N CYS A 46 -14.26 -3.39 -10.16
CA CYS A 46 -14.10 -2.63 -8.91
C CYS A 46 -13.59 -3.51 -7.77
N ASN A 47 -14.14 -4.72 -7.60
CA ASN A 47 -13.65 -5.66 -6.60
C ASN A 47 -12.20 -6.06 -6.83
N LYS A 48 -11.81 -6.38 -8.07
CA LYS A 48 -10.43 -6.74 -8.40
C LYS A 48 -9.48 -5.58 -8.09
N ALA A 49 -9.84 -4.37 -8.49
CA ALA A 49 -9.05 -3.17 -8.24
C ALA A 49 -8.93 -2.88 -6.74
N ALA A 50 -10.02 -2.99 -5.97
CA ALA A 50 -9.97 -2.87 -4.52
C ALA A 50 -8.98 -3.86 -3.90
N GLN A 51 -9.06 -5.16 -4.24
CA GLN A 51 -8.13 -6.15 -3.71
C GLN A 51 -6.67 -5.84 -4.06
N LEU A 52 -6.39 -5.35 -5.28
CA LEU A 52 -5.03 -4.92 -5.67
C LEU A 52 -4.52 -3.78 -4.79
N HIS A 53 -5.32 -2.74 -4.57
CA HIS A 53 -4.92 -1.62 -3.68
C HIS A 53 -4.69 -2.08 -2.23
N LYS A 54 -5.52 -3.01 -1.73
CA LYS A 54 -5.30 -3.63 -0.41
C LYS A 54 -3.98 -4.40 -0.36
N GLN A 55 -3.64 -5.16 -1.41
CA GLN A 55 -2.37 -5.87 -1.49
C GLN A 55 -1.19 -4.91 -1.54
N HIS A 56 -1.25 -3.84 -2.34
CA HIS A 56 -0.20 -2.82 -2.43
C HIS A 56 0.00 -2.11 -1.09
N PHE A 57 -1.08 -1.73 -0.39
CA PHE A 57 -1.00 -1.18 0.95
C PHE A 57 -0.21 -2.10 1.89
N ASN A 58 -0.56 -3.39 1.92
CA ASN A 58 0.11 -4.37 2.78
C ASN A 58 1.61 -4.51 2.42
N LEU A 59 1.95 -4.49 1.13
CA LEU A 59 3.35 -4.55 0.68
C LEU A 59 4.13 -3.32 1.14
N LEU A 60 3.58 -2.11 0.96
CA LEU A 60 4.20 -0.87 1.41
C LEU A 60 4.33 -0.82 2.93
N PHE A 61 3.30 -1.26 3.65
CA PHE A 61 3.30 -1.30 5.11
C PHE A 61 4.36 -2.28 5.63
N ASN A 62 4.46 -3.47 5.05
CA ASN A 62 5.49 -4.45 5.41
C ASN A 62 6.89 -3.93 5.06
N TYR A 63 7.04 -3.26 3.92
CA TYR A 63 8.30 -2.64 3.53
C TYR A 63 8.74 -1.57 4.54
N LEU A 64 7.83 -0.67 4.92
CA LEU A 64 8.06 0.37 5.93
C LEU A 64 8.49 -0.27 7.26
N ASN A 65 7.76 -1.27 7.76
CA ASN A 65 8.09 -1.94 9.03
C ASN A 65 9.42 -2.71 8.99
N SER A 66 9.84 -3.17 7.82
CA SER A 66 11.10 -3.93 7.66
C SER A 66 12.32 -3.02 7.51
N HIS A 67 12.15 -1.82 6.94
CA HIS A 67 13.25 -0.90 6.61
C HIS A 67 13.31 0.36 7.50
N ASN A 68 12.33 0.55 8.38
CA ASN A 68 12.31 1.62 9.40
C ASN A 68 12.80 1.14 10.78
N LYS A 69 13.43 -0.04 10.87
CA LYS A 69 14.09 -0.46 12.10
C LYS A 69 15.47 0.18 12.17
N PRO A 70 15.82 0.91 13.25
CA PRO A 70 17.21 1.28 13.47
C PRO A 70 18.03 0.00 13.48
N ALA A 71 19.14 -0.02 12.76
CA ALA A 71 20.07 -1.14 12.77
C ALA A 71 20.36 -1.47 14.24
N GLN A 72 19.87 -2.61 14.74
CA GLN A 72 20.25 -3.10 16.05
C GLN A 72 21.74 -3.42 15.93
N GLN A 73 22.53 -2.50 16.46
CA GLN A 73 23.97 -2.61 16.66
C GLN A 73 24.18 -3.88 17.49
N GLN A 74 24.77 -4.89 16.87
CA GLN A 74 25.33 -6.06 17.55
C GLN A 74 26.80 -5.79 17.83
#